data_AF-A0A1M5UKV2-F1
#
_entry.id   AF-A0A1M5UKV2-F1
#
_cell.length_a   1.000
_cell.length_b   1.000
_cell.length_c   1.000
_cell.angle_alpha   90.00
_cell.angle_beta   90.00
_cell.angle_gamma   90.00
#
_symmetry.space_group_name_H-M   'P 1'
#
loop_
_entity.id
_entity.type
_entity.pdbx_description
1 polymer ?
#
loop_
_entity_poly.entity_id
_entity_poly.type
_entity_poly.pdbx_seq_one_letter_code
_entity_poly.pdbx_strand_id
1 'polypeptide(L)'
;MKHLGTVLGAAIAGIFVMSVWGAFVQAYGIAGGWFAGLIIIGTMWYLNHYVGIHNNEGAWVDMALGIGVTGFMRDVFIKGGQAGVESLPTLIVVILGGIVGGITAAKLEKYLAEKNGEKEEVEE
;
A
#
# COMPACT_ATOMS: atom_id res chain seq x y z
N MET A 1 19.76 -6.60 8.50
CA MET A 1 18.59 -7.49 8.30
C MET A 1 17.26 -6.73 8.13
N LYS A 2 17.09 -5.50 8.66
CA LYS A 2 15.83 -4.71 8.55
C LYS A 2 15.27 -4.59 7.12
N HIS A 3 16.12 -4.33 6.13
CA HIS A 3 15.67 -4.20 4.73
C HIS A 3 15.27 -5.53 4.08
N LEU A 4 15.86 -6.65 4.51
CA LEU A 4 15.46 -7.97 4.02
C LEU A 4 14.03 -8.31 4.47
N GLY A 5 13.70 -7.97 5.73
CA GLY A 5 12.34 -8.11 6.26
C GLY A 5 11.32 -7.32 5.44
N THR A 6 11.60 -6.04 5.14
CA THR A 6 10.77 -5.21 4.24
C THR A 6 10.56 -5.84 2.87
N VAL A 7 11.61 -6.34 2.22
CA VAL A 7 11.49 -6.98 0.90
C VAL A 7 10.60 -8.23 0.98
N LEU A 8 10.81 -9.08 1.98
CA LEU A 8 10.03 -10.30 2.16
C LEU A 8 8.57 -10.01 2.53
N GLY A 9 8.32 -9.08 3.45
CA GLY A 9 6.99 -8.68 3.87
C GLY A 9 6.17 -8.07 2.74
N ALA A 10 6.80 -7.20 1.94
CA ALA A 10 6.21 -6.62 0.73
C ALA A 10 5.90 -7.68 -0.34
N ALA A 11 6.85 -8.59 -0.61
CA ALA A 11 6.68 -9.63 -1.61
C ALA A 11 5.57 -10.62 -1.22
N ILE A 12 5.54 -11.07 0.04
CA ILE A 12 4.50 -11.99 0.54
C ILE A 12 3.12 -11.33 0.45
N ALA A 13 3.01 -10.07 0.89
CA ALA A 13 1.75 -9.33 0.78
C ALA A 13 1.28 -9.22 -0.68
N GLY A 14 2.20 -8.90 -1.59
CA GLY A 14 1.94 -8.86 -3.03
C GLY A 14 1.46 -10.22 -3.58
N ILE A 15 2.12 -11.31 -3.21
CA ILE A 15 1.77 -12.66 -3.67
C ILE A 15 0.35 -13.04 -3.24
N PHE A 16 -0.03 -12.76 -1.99
CA PHE A 16 -1.40 -13.04 -1.51
C PHE A 16 -2.44 -12.22 -2.28
N VAL A 17 -2.21 -10.92 -2.47
CA VAL A 17 -3.13 -10.08 -3.25
C VAL A 17 -3.27 -10.61 -4.68
N MET A 18 -2.16 -10.90 -5.36
CA MET A 18 -2.18 -11.28 -6.77
C MET A 18 -2.66 -12.72 -7.03
N SER A 19 -2.61 -13.59 -6.02
CA SER A 19 -2.95 -15.02 -6.18
C SER A 19 -4.30 -15.41 -5.58
N VAL A 20 -4.74 -14.71 -4.52
CA VAL A 20 -5.93 -15.11 -3.74
C VAL A 20 -7.10 -14.17 -3.96
N TRP A 21 -6.86 -12.87 -4.12
CA TRP A 21 -7.93 -11.87 -4.20
C TRP A 21 -8.92 -12.17 -5.33
N GLY A 22 -8.40 -12.47 -6.52
CA GLY A 22 -9.22 -12.77 -7.70
C GLY A 22 -10.18 -13.95 -7.49
N ALA A 23 -9.77 -14.97 -6.73
CA ALA A 23 -10.60 -16.13 -6.44
C ALA A 23 -11.80 -15.77 -5.56
N PHE A 24 -11.62 -14.90 -4.56
CA PHE A 24 -12.74 -14.41 -3.75
C PHE A 24 -13.71 -13.54 -4.55
N VAL A 25 -13.19 -12.65 -5.40
CA VAL A 25 -14.03 -11.82 -6.28
C VAL A 25 -14.81 -12.71 -7.25
N GLN A 26 -14.19 -13.74 -7.81
CA GLN A 26 -14.87 -14.66 -8.72
C GLN A 26 -15.99 -15.44 -8.03
N ALA A 27 -15.79 -15.88 -6.79
CA ALA A 27 -16.76 -16.68 -6.05
C ALA A 27 -17.91 -15.85 -5.45
N TYR A 28 -17.63 -14.63 -4.99
CA TYR A 28 -18.57 -13.84 -4.18
C TYR A 28 -18.77 -12.40 -4.67
N GLY A 29 -18.29 -12.08 -5.88
CA GLY A 29 -18.41 -10.76 -6.48
C GLY A 29 -17.75 -9.66 -5.64
N ILE A 30 -18.41 -8.49 -5.57
CA ILE A 30 -17.90 -7.34 -4.82
C ILE A 30 -17.72 -7.64 -3.32
N ALA A 31 -18.61 -8.45 -2.73
CA ALA A 31 -18.51 -8.85 -1.32
C ALA A 31 -17.23 -9.67 -1.08
N GLY A 32 -16.88 -10.55 -2.02
CA GLY A 32 -15.62 -11.28 -2.02
C GLY A 32 -14.41 -10.36 -2.07
N GLY A 33 -14.46 -9.29 -2.86
CA GLY A 33 -13.40 -8.28 -2.92
C GLY A 33 -13.20 -7.55 -1.58
N TRP A 34 -14.28 -7.12 -0.94
CA TRP A 34 -14.20 -6.49 0.39
C TRP A 34 -13.66 -7.45 1.45
N PHE A 35 -14.11 -8.71 1.42
CA PHE A 35 -13.63 -9.75 2.32
C PHE A 35 -12.14 -10.05 2.13
N ALA A 36 -11.70 -10.20 0.87
CA ALA A 36 -10.30 -10.37 0.52
C ALA A 36 -9.46 -9.19 0.98
N GLY A 37 -9.95 -7.96 0.77
CA GLY A 37 -9.31 -6.74 1.27
C GLY A 37 -9.11 -6.78 2.77
N LEU A 38 -10.16 -7.06 3.54
CA LEU A 38 -10.07 -7.11 5.00
C LEU A 38 -9.07 -8.16 5.49
N ILE A 39 -9.19 -9.40 4.99
CA ILE A 39 -8.37 -10.50 5.50
C ILE A 39 -6.94 -10.43 5.00
N ILE A 40 -6.72 -10.24 3.70
CA ILE A 40 -5.36 -10.21 3.13
C ILE A 40 -4.64 -8.96 3.61
N ILE A 41 -5.21 -7.77 3.39
CA ILE A 41 -4.54 -6.51 3.76
C ILE A 41 -4.43 -6.41 5.27
N GLY A 42 -5.48 -6.73 6.03
CA GLY A 42 -5.44 -6.65 7.50
C GLY A 42 -4.39 -7.58 8.11
N THR A 43 -4.31 -8.83 7.65
CA THR A 43 -3.30 -9.78 8.15
C THR A 43 -1.89 -9.36 7.76
N MET A 44 -1.68 -8.96 6.51
CA MET A 44 -0.36 -8.52 6.03
C MET A 44 0.08 -7.22 6.72
N TRP A 45 -0.86 -6.30 6.97
CA TRP A 45 -0.62 -5.09 7.73
C TRP A 45 -0.15 -5.42 9.15
N TYR A 46 -0.86 -6.32 9.83
CA TYR A 46 -0.50 -6.74 11.19
C TYR A 46 0.91 -7.36 11.22
N LEU A 47 1.22 -8.28 10.31
CA LEU A 47 2.54 -8.90 10.25
C LEU A 47 3.66 -7.91 9.92
N ASN A 48 3.42 -7.01 8.96
CA ASN A 48 4.43 -6.04 8.54
C ASN A 48 4.65 -4.92 9.56
N HIS A 49 3.58 -4.34 10.10
CA HIS A 49 3.66 -3.15 10.95
C HIS A 49 3.65 -3.46 12.44
N TYR A 50 2.78 -4.36 12.90
CA TYR A 50 2.68 -4.66 14.34
C TYR A 50 3.74 -5.67 14.79
N VAL A 51 3.86 -6.81 14.08
CA VAL A 51 4.91 -7.80 14.37
C VAL A 51 6.30 -7.31 13.95
N GLY A 52 6.35 -6.34 13.01
CA GLY A 52 7.59 -5.64 12.66
C GLY A 52 8.48 -6.38 11.67
N ILE A 53 7.89 -7.22 10.79
CA ILE A 53 8.63 -7.80 9.66
C ILE A 53 9.16 -6.69 8.74
N HIS A 54 8.37 -5.64 8.57
CA HIS A 54 8.70 -4.49 7.72
C HIS A 54 9.36 -3.40 8.56
N ASN A 55 10.36 -2.73 8.00
CA ASN A 55 10.99 -1.58 8.66
C ASN A 55 10.04 -0.38 8.66
N ASN A 56 9.53 -0.01 9.83
CA ASN A 56 8.52 1.04 10.01
C ASN A 56 9.09 2.45 10.17
N GLU A 57 10.28 2.72 9.63
CA GLU A 57 10.95 4.01 9.75
C GLU A 57 10.86 4.80 8.43
N GLY A 58 10.44 6.07 8.50
CA GLY A 58 10.41 7.01 7.38
C GLY A 58 9.32 6.74 6.33
N ALA A 59 9.51 7.25 5.11
CA ALA A 59 8.53 7.15 4.02
C ALA A 59 8.33 5.72 3.45
N TRP A 60 9.10 4.74 3.93
CA TRP A 60 9.09 3.36 3.45
C TRP A 60 8.12 2.45 4.20
N VAL A 61 7.28 3.02 5.09
CA VAL A 61 6.25 2.29 5.84
C VAL A 61 5.16 1.73 4.93
N ASP A 62 5.04 2.17 3.68
CA ASP A 62 3.94 1.73 2.82
C ASP A 62 4.19 0.36 2.16
N MET A 63 3.40 -0.65 2.57
CA MET A 63 3.39 -1.98 1.94
C MET A 63 2.70 -1.95 0.55
N ALA A 64 1.86 -0.96 0.25
CA ALA A 64 1.09 -0.89 -0.99
C ALA A 64 1.98 -0.72 -2.23
N LEU A 65 3.07 0.05 -2.12
CA LEU A 65 4.08 0.14 -3.18
C LEU A 65 4.66 -1.25 -3.52
N GLY A 66 4.98 -2.04 -2.49
CA GLY A 66 5.49 -3.40 -2.64
C GLY A 66 4.50 -4.35 -3.33
N ILE A 67 3.23 -4.26 -2.95
CA ILE A 67 2.13 -4.99 -3.61
C ILE A 67 2.02 -4.57 -5.08
N GLY A 68 2.08 -3.27 -5.37
CA GLY A 68 2.02 -2.71 -6.73
C GLY A 68 3.17 -3.19 -7.61
N VAL A 69 4.41 -3.15 -7.10
CA VAL A 69 5.59 -3.69 -7.80
C VAL A 69 5.43 -5.18 -8.08
N THR A 70 4.94 -5.95 -7.11
CA THR A 70 4.70 -7.39 -7.29
C THR A 70 3.70 -7.63 -8.43
N GLY A 71 2.58 -6.91 -8.45
CA GLY A 71 1.57 -7.03 -9.51
C GLY A 71 2.10 -6.66 -10.90
N PHE A 72 2.81 -5.53 -10.98
CA PHE A 72 3.43 -5.08 -12.22
C PHE A 72 4.43 -6.10 -12.77
N MET A 73 5.39 -6.53 -11.93
CA MET A 73 6.44 -7.46 -12.36
C MET A 73 5.87 -8.84 -12.68
N ARG A 74 4.87 -9.33 -11.92
CA ARG A 74 4.16 -10.57 -12.24
C ARG A 74 3.59 -10.53 -13.66
N ASP A 75 2.88 -9.46 -14.02
CA ASP A 75 2.27 -9.35 -15.33
C ASP A 75 3.32 -9.16 -16.44
N VAL A 76 4.39 -8.41 -16.21
CA VAL A 76 5.52 -8.32 -17.15
C VAL A 76 6.15 -9.70 -17.39
N PHE A 77 6.32 -10.52 -16.35
CA PHE A 77 6.91 -11.86 -16.50
C PHE A 77 5.97 -12.85 -17.18
N ILE A 78 4.66 -12.80 -16.88
CA ILE A 78 3.68 -13.75 -17.44
C ILE A 78 3.25 -13.36 -18.86
N LYS A 79 3.03 -12.06 -19.11
CA LYS A 79 2.44 -11.53 -20.35
C LYS A 79 3.49 -10.89 -21.28
N GLY A 80 4.73 -10.74 -20.82
CA GLY A 80 5.84 -10.14 -21.56
C GLY A 80 5.99 -8.63 -21.33
N GLY A 81 7.12 -8.08 -21.79
CA GLY A 81 7.50 -6.68 -21.57
C GLY A 81 6.49 -5.65 -22.11
N GLN A 82 5.74 -5.99 -23.17
CA GLN A 82 4.72 -5.13 -23.74
C GLN A 82 3.59 -4.82 -22.74
N ALA A 83 3.23 -5.77 -21.88
CA ALA A 83 2.24 -5.53 -20.82
C ALA A 83 2.69 -4.44 -19.84
N GLY A 84 4.00 -4.30 -19.63
CA GLY A 84 4.57 -3.22 -18.84
C GLY A 84 4.40 -1.85 -19.51
N VAL A 85 4.62 -1.79 -20.83
CA VAL A 85 4.43 -0.57 -21.63
C VAL A 85 2.96 -0.15 -21.65
N GLU A 86 2.05 -1.10 -21.84
CA GLU A 86 0.60 -0.88 -21.83
C GLU A 86 0.07 -0.43 -20.46
N SER A 87 0.78 -0.76 -19.38
CA SER A 87 0.43 -0.36 -18.02
C SER A 87 0.86 1.08 -17.68
N LEU A 88 1.67 1.74 -18.52
CA LEU A 88 2.19 3.09 -18.25
C LEU A 88 1.11 4.14 -17.96
N PRO A 89 -0.01 4.23 -18.71
CA PRO A 89 -1.07 5.19 -18.39
C PRO A 89 -1.61 5.02 -16.97
N THR A 90 -1.84 3.77 -16.56
CA THR A 90 -2.31 3.45 -15.20
C THR A 90 -1.26 3.83 -14.15
N LEU A 91 0.01 3.49 -14.39
CA LEU A 91 1.11 3.84 -13.47
C LEU A 91 1.23 5.36 -13.30
N ILE A 92 1.09 6.14 -14.37
CA ILE A 92 1.11 7.61 -14.29
C ILE A 92 -0.01 8.10 -13.37
N VAL A 93 -1.24 7.62 -13.55
CA VAL A 93 -2.38 8.00 -12.72
C VAL A 93 -2.17 7.62 -11.26
N VAL A 94 -1.67 6.41 -10.99
CA VAL A 94 -1.38 5.94 -9.63
C VAL A 94 -0.29 6.79 -8.96
N ILE A 95 0.78 7.13 -9.68
CA ILE A 95 1.87 7.98 -9.16
C ILE A 95 1.35 9.37 -8.85
N LEU A 96 0.57 9.99 -9.75
CA LEU A 96 -0.04 11.30 -9.51
C LEU A 96 -0.97 11.26 -8.30
N GLY A 97 -1.79 10.22 -8.16
CA GLY A 97 -2.64 10.01 -7.00
C GLY A 97 -1.84 9.90 -5.70
N GLY A 98 -0.75 9.13 -5.71
CA GLY A 98 0.16 9.00 -4.57
C GLY A 98 0.81 10.32 -4.16
N ILE A 99 1.25 11.12 -5.14
CA ILE A 99 1.81 12.47 -4.90
C ILE A 99 0.75 13.38 -4.25
N VAL A 100 -0.45 13.43 -4.81
CA VAL A 100 -1.55 14.26 -4.28
C VAL A 100 -1.94 13.81 -2.87
N GLY A 101 -2.03 12.50 -2.63
CA GLY A 101 -2.30 11.94 -1.31
C GLY A 101 -1.24 12.33 -0.28
N GLY A 102 0.04 12.17 -0.63
CA GLY A 102 1.16 12.55 0.24
C GLY A 102 1.20 14.04 0.57
N ILE A 103 0.99 14.92 -0.42
CA ILE A 103 0.93 16.37 -0.19
C ILE A 103 -0.26 16.74 0.71
N THR A 104 -1.43 16.13 0.47
CA THR A 104 -2.63 16.35 1.28
C THR A 104 -2.40 15.95 2.74
N ALA A 105 -1.81 14.77 2.96
CA ALA A 105 -1.50 14.29 4.30
C ALA A 105 -0.54 15.23 5.04
N ALA A 106 0.55 15.66 4.39
CA ALA A 106 1.52 16.57 4.98
C ALA A 106 0.90 17.93 5.35
N LYS A 107 0.05 18.48 4.48
CA LYS A 107 -0.65 19.74 4.78
C LYS A 107 -1.66 19.60 5.92
N LEU A 108 -2.37 18.48 5.97
CA LEU A 108 -3.32 18.19 7.04
C LEU A 108 -2.62 18.05 8.39
N GLU A 109 -1.50 17.33 8.44
CA GLU A 109 -0.69 17.17 9.65
C GLU A 109 -0.23 18.52 10.20
N LYS A 110 0.31 19.38 9.32
CA LYS A 110 0.72 20.74 9.71
C LYS A 110 -0.44 21.58 10.25
N TYR A 111 -1.59 21.57 9.56
CA TYR A 111 -2.78 22.30 10.01
C TYR A 111 -3.26 21.84 11.40
N LEU A 112 -3.26 20.52 11.64
CA LEU A 112 -3.68 19.97 12.93
C LEU A 112 -2.70 20.33 14.05
N ALA A 113 -1.40 20.33 13.78
CA ALA A 113 -0.38 20.76 14.74
C ALA A 113 -0.55 22.23 15.14
N GLU A 114 -0.73 23.12 14.16
CA GLU A 114 -0.99 24.55 14.39
C GLU A 114 -2.26 24.76 15.24
N LYS A 115 -3.37 24.13 14.85
CA LYS A 115 -4.66 24.24 15.55
C LYS A 115 -4.62 23.71 16.98
N ASN A 116 -3.86 22.65 17.23
CA ASN A 116 -3.75 22.09 18.58
C ASN A 116 -2.86 22.96 19.47
N GLY A 117 -1.77 23.52 18.93
CA GLY A 117 -0.94 24.49 19.66
C GLY A 117 -1.72 25.76 20.04
N GLU A 118 -2.53 26.29 19.12
CA GLU A 118 -3.42 27.43 19.41
C GLU A 118 -4.45 27.15 20.52
N LYS A 119 -4.88 25.89 20.69
CA LYS A 119 -5.80 25.53 21.78
C LYS A 119 -5.10 25.48 23.14
N GLU A 120 -3.88 24.96 23.19
CA GLU A 120 -3.10 24.89 24.43
C GLU A 120 -2.74 26.30 24.94
N GLU A 121 -2.42 27.25 24.06
CA GLU A 121 -2.17 28.66 24.44
C GLU A 121 -3.41 29.42 24.96
N VAL A 122 -4.63 28.99 24.61
CA VAL A 122 -5.89 29.62 25.05
C VAL A 122 -6.38 29.03 26.39
N GLU A 123 -5.91 27.85 26.76
CA GLU A 123 -6.28 27.15 28.01
C GLU A 123 -5.29 27.43 29.18
N GLU A 124 -4.12 28.04 28.94
CA GLU A 124 -3.19 28.59 29.97
C GLU A 124 -3.57 30.02 30.43
#